data_AF-A0A2S3VZB0-F1
#
_entry.id   AF-A0A2S3VZB0-F1
#
_cell.length_a   1.000
_cell.length_b   1.000
_cell.length_c   1.000
_cell.angle_alpha   90.00
_cell.angle_beta   90.00
_cell.angle_gamma   90.00
#
_symmetry.space_group_name_H-M   'P 1'
#
loop_
_entity.id
_entity.type
_entity.pdbx_description
1 polymer ?
#
loop_
_entity_poly.entity_id
_entity_poly.type
_entity_poly.pdbx_seq_one_letter_code
_entity_poly.pdbx_strand_id
1 'polypeptide(L)'
;MQDVRDALYVGHRSDGTLTRRPMSPHLQVYRFRLSMFLSIANRAAGVAAAAGSALGICWISAAAKGPKSFAKVQKVTGHPLGKLALAGWALALVYHFVAGIRHLMWDSGARFDKKEINEDGPIAAGVTVGVTLALVVSILGVAACRSKKRAS
;
A
#
# COMPACT_ATOMS: atom_id res chain seq x y z
N MET A 1 -13.22 30.00 -25.32
CA MET A 1 -13.53 29.53 -23.95
C MET A 1 -13.46 28.01 -23.99
N GLN A 2 -12.36 27.39 -23.53
CA GLN A 2 -12.09 25.97 -23.82
C GLN A 2 -12.36 25.00 -22.65
N ASP A 3 -12.59 25.48 -21.42
CA ASP A 3 -13.04 24.65 -20.29
C ASP A 3 -14.08 25.40 -19.45
N VAL A 4 -15.20 24.74 -19.11
CA VAL A 4 -16.25 25.28 -18.23
C VAL A 4 -15.72 25.49 -16.80
N ARG A 5 -14.69 24.71 -16.40
CA ARG A 5 -14.05 24.85 -15.09
C ARG A 5 -13.28 26.14 -14.96
N ASP A 6 -12.65 26.62 -16.04
CA ASP A 6 -11.92 27.88 -16.04
C ASP A 6 -12.85 29.09 -15.85
N ALA A 7 -14.14 28.97 -16.26
CA ALA A 7 -15.13 30.01 -16.02
C ALA A 7 -15.38 30.29 -14.53
N LEU A 8 -15.22 29.28 -13.66
CA LEU A 8 -15.35 29.43 -12.20
C LEU A 8 -14.17 30.19 -11.56
N TYR A 9 -13.02 30.19 -12.24
CA TYR A 9 -11.82 30.88 -11.78
C TYR A 9 -11.75 32.33 -12.29
N VAL A 10 -12.61 32.73 -13.21
CA VAL A 10 -12.69 34.12 -13.68
C VAL A 10 -13.60 34.91 -12.74
N GLY A 11 -13.00 35.84 -12.00
CA GLY A 11 -13.73 36.84 -11.21
C GLY A 11 -13.58 38.23 -11.83
N HIS A 12 -14.44 39.15 -11.40
CA HIS A 12 -14.26 40.58 -11.65
C HIS A 12 -13.68 41.25 -10.40
N ARG A 13 -12.75 42.18 -10.61
CA ARG A 13 -12.31 43.14 -9.57
C ARG A 13 -13.30 44.31 -9.48
N SER A 14 -13.17 45.15 -8.45
CA SER A 14 -14.00 46.33 -8.24
C SER A 14 -13.89 47.38 -9.35
N ASP A 15 -12.83 47.34 -10.15
CA ASP A 15 -12.60 48.18 -11.34
C ASP A 15 -13.19 47.57 -12.64
N GLY A 16 -13.87 46.43 -12.56
CA GLY A 16 -14.45 45.71 -13.70
C GLY A 16 -13.48 44.80 -14.44
N THR A 17 -12.19 44.79 -14.11
CA THR A 17 -11.19 43.95 -14.79
C THR A 17 -11.34 42.48 -14.45
N LEU A 18 -11.10 41.61 -15.44
CA LEU A 18 -11.08 40.16 -15.25
C LEU A 18 -9.82 39.74 -14.49
N THR A 19 -9.97 38.93 -13.45
CA THR A 19 -8.87 38.33 -12.70
C THR A 19 -9.07 36.84 -12.54
N ARG A 20 -7.98 36.07 -12.62
CA ARG A 20 -7.99 34.66 -12.24
C ARG A 20 -7.90 34.56 -10.71
N ARG A 21 -8.88 33.92 -10.08
CA ARG A 21 -8.88 33.67 -8.64
C ARG A 21 -7.80 32.63 -8.31
N PRO A 22 -6.91 32.89 -7.34
CA PRO A 22 -5.93 31.90 -6.91
C PRO A 22 -6.61 30.71 -6.23
N MET A 23 -6.00 29.54 -6.32
CA MET A 23 -6.45 28.35 -5.57
C MET A 23 -6.16 28.56 -4.08
N SER A 24 -7.15 28.30 -3.22
CA SER A 24 -6.94 28.39 -1.77
C SER A 24 -5.90 27.36 -1.31
N PRO A 25 -5.07 27.68 -0.31
CA PRO A 25 -4.17 26.71 0.31
C PRO A 25 -4.97 25.51 0.84
N HIS A 26 -4.47 24.30 0.64
CA HIS A 26 -5.17 23.06 1.00
C HIS A 26 -4.23 22.09 1.72
N LEU A 27 -3.44 21.25 1.01
CA LEU A 27 -2.60 20.22 1.63
C LEU A 27 -1.55 20.78 2.60
N GLN A 28 -1.00 21.96 2.29
CA GLN A 28 0.06 22.59 3.07
C GLN A 28 -0.42 23.15 4.41
N VAL A 29 -1.70 23.49 4.52
CA VAL A 29 -2.28 24.14 5.72
C VAL A 29 -3.18 23.19 6.51
N TYR A 30 -3.58 22.05 5.94
CA TYR A 30 -4.48 21.11 6.58
C TYR A 30 -3.79 20.32 7.70
N ARG A 31 -4.45 20.19 8.86
CA ARG A 31 -3.93 19.38 9.97
C ARG A 31 -3.95 17.91 9.62
N PHE A 32 -2.77 17.31 9.56
CA PHE A 32 -2.61 15.89 9.25
C PHE A 32 -3.25 14.99 10.31
N ARG A 33 -4.01 13.98 9.87
CA ARG A 33 -4.66 12.97 10.73
C ARG A 33 -4.24 11.57 10.31
N LEU A 34 -4.17 10.66 11.27
CA LEU A 34 -3.78 9.26 11.01
C LEU A 34 -4.71 8.59 9.98
N SER A 35 -6.02 8.84 10.03
CA SER A 35 -6.96 8.31 9.04
C SER A 35 -6.65 8.74 7.60
N MET A 36 -6.16 9.97 7.41
CA MET A 36 -5.72 10.47 6.10
C MET A 36 -4.47 9.74 5.61
N PHE A 37 -3.47 9.59 6.49
CA PHE A 37 -2.27 8.81 6.19
C PHE A 37 -2.63 7.39 5.77
N LEU A 38 -3.46 6.71 6.56
CA LEU A 38 -3.84 5.32 6.30
C LEU A 38 -4.60 5.19 4.97
N SER A 39 -5.43 6.18 4.61
CA SER A 39 -6.09 6.21 3.30
C SER A 39 -5.09 6.33 2.13
N ILE A 40 -4.13 7.24 2.22
CA ILE A 40 -3.08 7.41 1.19
C ILE A 40 -2.21 6.16 1.10
N ALA A 41 -1.78 5.64 2.25
CA ALA A 41 -1.03 4.40 2.34
C ALA A 41 -1.80 3.24 1.71
N ASN A 42 -3.14 3.18 1.83
CA ASN A 42 -3.93 2.08 1.25
C ASN A 42 -3.88 2.11 -0.27
N ARG A 43 -3.93 3.31 -0.87
CA ARG A 43 -3.76 3.48 -2.31
C ARG A 43 -2.36 3.07 -2.77
N ALA A 44 -1.33 3.54 -2.07
CA ALA A 44 0.06 3.19 -2.38
C ALA A 44 0.32 1.68 -2.25
N ALA A 45 -0.19 1.06 -1.19
CA ALA A 45 -0.09 -0.37 -0.95
C ALA A 45 -0.84 -1.19 -2.00
N GLY A 46 -2.02 -0.75 -2.45
CA GLY A 46 -2.74 -1.37 -3.56
C GLY A 46 -1.92 -1.38 -4.86
N VAL A 47 -1.28 -0.25 -5.20
CA VAL A 47 -0.37 -0.15 -6.37
C VAL A 47 0.83 -1.08 -6.20
N ALA A 48 1.47 -1.08 -5.02
CA ALA A 48 2.63 -1.93 -4.74
C ALA A 48 2.25 -3.42 -4.75
N ALA A 49 1.08 -3.78 -4.24
CA ALA A 49 0.54 -5.14 -4.25
C ALA A 49 0.30 -5.61 -5.69
N ALA A 50 -0.34 -4.79 -6.53
CA ALA A 50 -0.57 -5.08 -7.93
C ALA A 50 0.74 -5.23 -8.72
N ALA A 51 1.70 -4.33 -8.53
CA ALA A 51 3.01 -4.39 -9.17
C ALA A 51 3.78 -5.66 -8.75
N GLY A 52 3.77 -6.01 -7.45
CA GLY A 52 4.41 -7.22 -6.96
C GLY A 52 3.73 -8.51 -7.44
N SER A 53 2.43 -8.50 -7.73
CA SER A 53 1.74 -9.66 -8.34
C SER A 53 2.32 -10.02 -9.70
N ALA A 54 2.82 -9.06 -10.47
CA ALA A 54 3.54 -9.34 -11.72
C ALA A 54 4.83 -10.14 -11.47
N LEU A 55 5.58 -9.81 -10.41
CA LEU A 55 6.74 -10.60 -9.98
C LEU A 55 6.32 -12.01 -9.52
N GLY A 56 5.20 -12.12 -8.82
CA GLY A 56 4.59 -13.40 -8.44
C GLY A 56 4.27 -14.29 -9.65
N ILE A 57 3.67 -13.70 -10.70
CA ILE A 57 3.40 -14.38 -11.97
C ILE A 57 4.72 -14.85 -12.62
N CYS A 58 5.75 -14.01 -12.68
CA CYS A 58 7.06 -14.41 -13.20
C CYS A 58 7.66 -15.58 -12.42
N TRP A 59 7.50 -15.58 -11.08
CA TRP A 59 7.99 -16.63 -10.21
C TRP A 59 7.28 -17.97 -10.46
N ILE A 60 5.95 -17.98 -10.47
CA ILE A 60 5.13 -19.17 -10.75
C ILE A 60 5.41 -19.69 -12.16
N SER A 61 5.50 -18.80 -13.15
CA SER A 61 5.83 -19.14 -14.53
C SER A 61 7.20 -19.79 -14.65
N ALA A 62 8.20 -19.30 -13.92
CA ALA A 62 9.54 -19.88 -13.89
C ALA A 62 9.57 -21.25 -13.20
N ALA A 63 8.75 -21.45 -12.16
CA ALA A 63 8.58 -22.74 -11.51
C ALA A 63 8.00 -23.78 -12.48
N ALA A 64 6.99 -23.40 -13.28
CA ALA A 64 6.35 -24.28 -14.27
C ALA A 64 7.28 -24.65 -15.45
N LYS A 65 8.19 -23.76 -15.84
CA LYS A 65 9.17 -23.99 -16.94
C LYS A 65 10.31 -24.95 -16.58
N GLY A 66 10.42 -25.36 -15.32
CA GLY A 66 11.38 -26.34 -14.85
C GLY A 66 12.62 -25.76 -14.17
N PRO A 67 13.54 -26.64 -13.72
CA PRO A 67 14.54 -26.31 -12.69
C PRO A 67 15.51 -25.19 -13.07
N LYS A 68 15.95 -25.14 -14.35
CA LYS A 68 16.88 -24.12 -14.83
C LYS A 68 16.27 -22.71 -14.78
N SER A 69 15.02 -22.58 -15.21
CA SER A 69 14.30 -21.29 -15.17
C SER A 69 14.03 -20.86 -13.73
N PHE A 70 13.63 -21.80 -12.88
CA PHE A 70 13.35 -21.54 -11.47
C PHE A 70 14.59 -21.10 -10.69
N ALA A 71 15.75 -21.73 -10.93
CA ALA A 71 17.02 -21.36 -10.29
C ALA A 71 17.42 -19.90 -10.56
N LYS A 72 17.11 -19.38 -11.77
CA LYS A 72 17.39 -17.98 -12.13
C LYS A 72 16.58 -17.00 -11.29
N VAL A 73 15.29 -17.27 -11.12
CA VAL A 73 14.41 -16.44 -10.27
C VAL A 73 14.78 -16.59 -8.80
N GLN A 74 15.11 -17.80 -8.35
CA GLN A 74 15.60 -18.04 -6.98
C GLN A 74 16.85 -17.24 -6.65
N LYS A 75 17.77 -17.05 -7.61
CA LYS A 75 18.96 -16.22 -7.41
C LYS A 75 18.59 -14.76 -7.12
N VAL A 76 17.59 -14.23 -7.81
CA VAL A 76 17.08 -12.86 -7.61
C VAL A 76 16.33 -12.76 -6.28
N THR A 77 15.37 -13.63 -6.02
CA THR A 77 14.58 -13.60 -4.78
C THR A 77 15.37 -13.99 -3.54
N GLY A 78 16.45 -14.75 -3.71
CA GLY A 78 17.37 -15.15 -2.64
C GLY A 78 18.38 -14.07 -2.26
N HIS A 79 18.63 -13.11 -3.15
CA HIS A 79 19.48 -11.95 -2.88
C HIS A 79 18.89 -11.09 -1.74
N PRO A 80 19.68 -10.47 -0.86
CA PRO A 80 19.16 -9.64 0.24
C PRO A 80 18.15 -8.57 -0.21
N LEU A 81 18.43 -7.89 -1.34
CA LEU A 81 17.49 -6.92 -1.92
C LEU A 81 16.20 -7.57 -2.42
N GLY A 82 16.28 -8.79 -2.98
CA GLY A 82 15.09 -9.53 -3.40
C GLY A 82 14.23 -9.97 -2.22
N LYS A 83 14.87 -10.40 -1.12
CA LYS A 83 14.17 -10.70 0.14
C LYS A 83 13.52 -9.46 0.75
N LEU A 84 14.20 -8.32 0.72
CA LEU A 84 13.64 -7.05 1.17
C LEU A 84 12.43 -6.63 0.32
N ALA A 85 12.53 -6.77 -1.00
CA ALA A 85 11.42 -6.50 -1.91
C ALA A 85 10.23 -7.43 -1.66
N LEU A 86 10.47 -8.72 -1.43
CA LEU A 86 9.42 -9.68 -1.07
C LEU A 86 8.78 -9.37 0.29
N ALA A 87 9.56 -8.97 1.29
CA ALA A 87 9.04 -8.56 2.59
C ALA A 87 8.20 -7.27 2.48
N GLY A 88 8.66 -6.29 1.69
CA GLY A 88 7.90 -5.08 1.39
C GLY A 88 6.61 -5.36 0.61
N TRP A 89 6.65 -6.30 -0.33
CA TRP A 89 5.46 -6.73 -1.06
C TRP A 89 4.45 -7.45 -0.14
N ALA A 90 4.93 -8.32 0.76
CA ALA A 90 4.09 -8.97 1.76
C ALA A 90 3.45 -7.94 2.71
N LEU A 91 4.22 -6.95 3.18
CA LEU A 91 3.69 -5.85 4.00
C LEU A 91 2.60 -5.06 3.26
N ALA A 92 2.83 -4.73 1.98
CA ALA A 92 1.86 -4.02 1.16
C ALA A 92 0.57 -4.83 0.98
N LEU A 93 0.67 -6.13 0.72
CA LEU A 93 -0.47 -7.04 0.61
C LEU A 93 -1.27 -7.11 1.91
N VAL A 94 -0.61 -7.37 3.04
CA VAL A 94 -1.26 -7.48 4.35
C VAL A 94 -1.94 -6.15 4.71
N TYR A 95 -1.24 -5.04 4.54
CA TYR A 95 -1.79 -3.72 4.84
C TYR A 95 -3.01 -3.39 3.96
N HIS A 96 -2.91 -3.60 2.65
CA HIS A 96 -4.01 -3.34 1.71
C HIS A 96 -5.22 -4.22 2.02
N PHE A 97 -5.00 -5.47 2.43
CA PHE A 97 -6.07 -6.38 2.83
C PHE A 97 -6.76 -5.92 4.13
N VAL A 98 -6.00 -5.58 5.18
CA VAL A 98 -6.55 -5.10 6.45
C VAL A 98 -7.30 -3.78 6.27
N ALA A 99 -6.71 -2.84 5.52
CA ALA A 99 -7.38 -1.60 5.18
C ALA A 99 -8.64 -1.84 4.33
N GLY A 100 -8.60 -2.80 3.40
CA GLY A 100 -9.73 -3.24 2.60
C GLY A 100 -10.89 -3.76 3.45
N ILE A 101 -10.63 -4.61 4.45
CA ILE A 101 -11.65 -5.05 5.41
C ILE A 101 -12.29 -3.86 6.11
N ARG A 102 -11.48 -2.90 6.58
CA ARG A 102 -12.00 -1.70 7.23
C ARG A 102 -12.87 -0.86 6.29
N HIS A 103 -12.48 -0.74 5.03
CA HIS A 103 -13.30 -0.08 4.01
C HIS A 103 -14.62 -0.82 3.77
N LEU A 104 -14.62 -2.15 3.68
CA LEU A 104 -15.85 -2.94 3.54
C LEU A 104 -16.77 -2.81 4.76
N MET A 105 -16.23 -2.67 5.97
CA MET A 105 -17.02 -2.37 7.17
C MET A 105 -17.69 -1.00 7.06
N TRP A 106 -16.94 0.02 6.61
CA TRP A 106 -17.49 1.35 6.37
C TRP A 106 -18.57 1.36 5.28
N ASP A 107 -18.36 0.62 4.20
CA ASP A 107 -19.29 0.51 3.08
C ASP A 107 -20.60 -0.20 3.47
N SER A 108 -20.56 -1.08 4.47
CA SER A 108 -21.77 -1.70 5.04
C SER A 108 -22.49 -0.82 6.08
N GLY A 109 -21.95 0.38 6.35
CA GLY A 109 -22.46 1.31 7.36
C GLY A 109 -21.99 0.99 8.78
N ALA A 110 -21.13 -0.02 8.97
CA ALA A 110 -20.56 -0.35 10.27
C ALA A 110 -19.31 0.48 10.56
N ARG A 111 -19.11 0.84 11.83
CA ARG A 111 -17.89 1.52 12.32
C ARG A 111 -17.53 2.83 11.60
N PHE A 112 -18.54 3.57 11.12
CA PHE A 112 -18.34 4.78 10.30
C PHE A 112 -18.32 6.08 11.11
N ASP A 113 -18.51 6.03 12.43
CA ASP A 113 -18.40 7.23 13.25
C ASP A 113 -16.96 7.68 13.44
N LYS A 114 -16.77 8.99 13.63
CA LYS A 114 -15.42 9.59 13.79
C LYS A 114 -14.62 8.95 14.93
N LYS A 115 -15.30 8.56 16.02
CA LYS A 115 -14.66 7.90 17.17
C LYS A 115 -14.10 6.54 16.76
N GLU A 116 -14.93 5.72 16.12
CA GLU A 116 -14.59 4.37 15.69
C GLU A 116 -13.48 4.38 14.63
N ILE A 117 -13.55 5.29 13.65
CA ILE A 117 -12.50 5.48 12.64
C ILE A 117 -11.14 5.80 13.29
N ASN A 118 -11.13 6.59 14.37
CA ASN A 118 -9.90 6.94 15.08
C ASN A 118 -9.36 5.78 15.92
N GLU A 119 -10.23 4.93 16.47
CA GLU A 119 -9.85 3.70 17.19
C GLU A 119 -9.33 2.61 16.22
N ASP A 120 -9.95 2.46 15.07
CA ASP A 120 -9.60 1.46 14.06
C ASP A 120 -8.26 1.74 13.38
N GLY A 121 -7.81 2.99 13.37
CA GLY A 121 -6.54 3.41 12.77
C GLY A 121 -5.34 2.67 13.38
N PRO A 122 -5.06 2.86 14.69
CA PRO A 122 -3.99 2.17 15.40
C PRO A 122 -4.15 0.64 15.41
N ILE A 123 -5.38 0.13 15.55
CA ILE A 123 -5.65 -1.33 15.55
C ILE A 123 -5.23 -1.93 14.21
N ALA A 124 -5.66 -1.33 13.09
CA ALA A 124 -5.31 -1.80 11.75
C ALA A 124 -3.78 -1.78 11.52
N ALA A 125 -3.09 -0.75 12.01
CA ALA A 125 -1.63 -0.68 11.94
C ALA A 125 -0.96 -1.79 12.76
N GLY A 126 -1.43 -2.03 13.99
CA GLY A 126 -0.93 -3.09 14.87
C GLY A 126 -1.12 -4.48 14.27
N VAL A 127 -2.33 -4.78 13.74
CA VAL A 127 -2.63 -6.05 13.07
C VAL A 127 -1.73 -6.24 11.85
N THR A 128 -1.56 -5.20 11.03
CA THR A 128 -0.70 -5.24 9.85
C THR A 128 0.74 -5.61 10.22
N VAL A 129 1.31 -4.94 11.22
CA VAL A 129 2.68 -5.20 11.68
C VAL A 129 2.78 -6.61 12.28
N GLY A 130 1.85 -7.00 13.14
CA GLY A 130 1.84 -8.31 13.79
C GLY A 130 1.79 -9.46 12.78
N VAL A 131 0.85 -9.41 11.82
CA VAL A 131 0.70 -10.43 10.77
C VAL A 131 1.93 -10.47 9.87
N THR A 132 2.45 -9.31 9.45
CA THR A 132 3.63 -9.25 8.57
C THR A 132 4.85 -9.82 9.26
N LEU A 133 5.11 -9.46 10.53
CA LEU A 133 6.21 -10.00 11.30
C LEU A 133 6.08 -11.51 11.49
N ALA A 134 4.88 -12.00 11.84
CA ALA A 134 4.63 -13.43 11.98
C ALA A 134 4.95 -14.20 10.68
N LEU A 135 4.52 -13.68 9.52
CA LEU A 135 4.82 -14.27 8.21
C LEU A 135 6.33 -14.28 7.93
N VAL A 136 7.01 -13.14 8.08
CA VAL A 136 8.44 -13.01 7.77
C VAL A 136 9.28 -13.88 8.71
N VAL A 137 8.99 -13.87 10.02
CA VAL A 137 9.69 -14.70 11.01
C VAL A 137 9.46 -16.18 10.73
N SER A 138 8.24 -16.60 10.40
CA SER A 138 7.96 -18.00 10.06
C SER A 138 8.75 -18.47 8.85
N ILE A 139 8.83 -17.64 7.79
CA ILE A 139 9.60 -17.96 6.58
C ILE A 139 11.10 -18.07 6.89
N LEU A 140 11.65 -17.14 7.68
CA LEU A 140 13.06 -17.16 8.07
C LEU A 140 13.37 -18.33 9.01
N GLY A 141 12.48 -18.63 9.96
CA GLY A 141 12.61 -19.76 10.89
C GLY A 141 12.62 -21.10 10.17
N VAL A 142 11.70 -21.30 9.21
CA VAL A 142 11.69 -22.50 8.35
C VAL A 142 12.97 -22.61 7.53
N ALA A 143 13.47 -21.50 6.98
CA ALA A 143 14.73 -21.48 6.23
C ALA A 143 15.94 -21.88 7.10
N ALA A 144 16.02 -21.33 8.32
CA ALA A 144 17.10 -21.64 9.27
C ALA A 144 17.08 -23.11 9.72
N CYS A 145 15.90 -23.65 10.05
CA CYS A 145 15.74 -25.06 10.41
C CYS A 145 16.11 -26.01 9.26
N ARG A 146 15.76 -25.68 8.02
CA ARG A 146 16.15 -26.45 6.83
C ARG A 146 17.67 -26.41 6.58
N SER A 147 18.31 -25.28 6.84
CA SER A 147 19.77 -25.15 6.71
C SER A 147 20.50 -26.04 7.72
N LYS A 148 20.06 -26.06 8.99
CA LYS A 148 20.65 -26.93 10.01
C LYS A 148 20.52 -28.42 9.66
N LYS A 149 19.36 -28.86 9.18
CA LYS A 149 19.14 -30.26 8.77
C LYS A 149 19.98 -30.72 7.58
N ARG A 150 20.46 -29.82 6.71
CA ARG A 150 21.35 -30.16 5.58
C ARG A 150 22.83 -30.23 5.97
N ALA A 151 23.19 -29.67 7.12
CA ALA A 151 24.54 -29.62 7.63
C ALA A 151 24.84 -30.75 8.65
N SER A 152 23.83 -31.55 8.99
CA SER A 152 23.91 -32.79 9.77
C SER A 152 23.71 -33.98 8.86
#